data_AF-A0A8J6BIJ9-F1
#
_entry.id   AF-A0A8J6BIJ9-F1
#
_cell.length_a   1.000
_cell.length_b   1.000
_cell.length_c   1.000
_cell.angle_alpha   90.00
_cell.angle_beta   90.00
_cell.angle_gamma   90.00
#
_symmetry.space_group_name_H-M   'P 1'
#
loop_
_entity.id
_entity.type
_entity.pdbx_description
1 polymer ?
#
loop_
_entity_poly.entity_id
_entity_poly.type
_entity_poly.pdbx_seq_one_letter_code
_entity_poly.pdbx_strand_id
1 'polypeptide(L)'
;QRYTQSNGRRPFGISALIVGFDFDGTPRLYQTDPSGTYHAWKANAIGRGAKSVREFLEKHYTDEAIETDDLTIKLVIKALLEVVQSGGKNIELAVMRRDQPLK
;
A
#
# COMPACT_ATOMS: atom_id res chain seq x y z
N GLN A 1 1.29 18.80 -5.09
CA GLN A 1 0.68 19.74 -6.06
C GLN A 1 1.45 21.05 -6.25
N ARG A 2 1.82 21.84 -5.22
CA ARG A 2 2.49 23.15 -5.43
C ARG A 2 3.75 23.10 -6.33
N TYR A 3 4.53 22.03 -6.26
CA TYR A 3 5.74 21.83 -7.09
C TYR A 3 5.46 21.46 -8.55
N THR A 4 4.22 21.09 -8.92
CA THR A 4 3.82 20.89 -10.33
C THR A 4 3.34 22.18 -10.99
N GLN A 5 3.00 23.20 -10.20
CA GLN A 5 2.41 24.47 -10.67
C GLN A 5 3.32 25.69 -10.41
N SER A 6 4.61 25.46 -10.10
CA SER A 6 5.58 26.53 -9.83
C SER A 6 6.67 26.56 -10.89
N ASN A 7 6.93 27.73 -11.47
CA ASN A 7 8.02 27.93 -12.43
C ASN A 7 9.39 27.62 -11.79
N GLY A 8 10.29 27.00 -12.57
CA GLY A 8 11.66 26.69 -12.14
C GLY A 8 11.77 25.51 -11.16
N ARG A 9 10.69 24.75 -10.92
CA ARG A 9 10.69 23.56 -10.06
C ARG A 9 10.33 22.30 -10.86
N ARG A 10 10.82 21.15 -10.40
CA ARG A 10 10.41 19.83 -10.90
C ARG A 10 9.46 19.18 -9.88
N PRO A 11 8.43 18.43 -10.33
CA PRO A 11 7.60 17.63 -9.45
C PRO A 11 8.40 16.61 -8.65
N PHE A 12 7.90 16.24 -7.48
CA PHE A 12 8.42 15.07 -6.75
C PHE A 12 8.10 13.80 -7.54
N GLY A 13 9.12 13.03 -7.93
CA GLY A 13 8.99 11.79 -8.71
C GLY A 13 8.67 10.56 -7.86
N ILE A 14 7.84 10.71 -6.83
CA ILE A 14 7.48 9.63 -5.92
C ILE A 14 5.96 9.51 -5.79
N SER A 15 5.51 8.29 -5.59
CA SER A 15 4.19 7.98 -5.07
C SER A 15 4.33 7.50 -3.63
N ALA A 16 3.33 7.75 -2.80
CA ALA A 16 3.31 7.32 -1.41
C ALA A 16 2.05 6.52 -1.12
N LEU A 17 2.20 5.48 -0.30
CA LEU A 17 1.10 4.83 0.40
C LEU A 17 1.10 5.38 1.83
N ILE A 18 -0.01 5.95 2.23
CA ILE A 18 -0.22 6.54 3.55
C ILE A 18 -1.25 5.67 4.25
N VAL A 19 -0.86 5.10 5.39
CA VAL A 19 -1.71 4.22 6.19
C VAL A 19 -1.84 4.75 7.61
N GLY A 20 -2.97 4.46 8.24
CA GLY A 20 -3.21 4.84 9.62
C GLY A 20 -4.61 4.46 10.09
N PHE A 21 -4.95 4.93 11.27
CA PHE A 21 -6.28 4.80 11.86
C PHE A 21 -6.84 6.21 12.12
N ASP A 22 -8.09 6.42 11.77
CA ASP A 22 -8.85 7.60 12.18
C ASP A 22 -9.13 7.55 13.70
N PHE A 23 -9.63 8.65 14.28
CA PHE A 23 -9.94 8.72 15.72
C PHE A 23 -10.98 7.67 16.18
N ASP A 24 -11.92 7.32 15.30
CA ASP A 24 -12.91 6.26 15.52
C ASP A 24 -12.30 4.84 15.48
N GLY A 25 -11.05 4.73 15.00
CA GLY A 25 -10.32 3.49 14.79
C GLY A 25 -10.55 2.85 13.42
N THR A 26 -11.16 3.55 12.47
CA THR A 26 -11.30 3.06 11.10
C THR A 26 -9.93 3.03 10.41
N PRO A 27 -9.46 1.89 9.89
CA PRO A 27 -8.22 1.83 9.12
C PRO A 27 -8.38 2.57 7.79
N ARG A 28 -7.35 3.32 7.41
CA ARG A 28 -7.29 4.08 6.16
C ARG A 28 -6.03 3.72 5.38
N LEU A 29 -6.19 3.58 4.07
CA LEU A 29 -5.11 3.49 3.11
C LEU A 29 -5.36 4.51 2.00
N TYR A 30 -4.42 5.43 1.85
CA TYR A 30 -4.42 6.43 0.80
C TYR A 30 -3.19 6.28 -0.09
N GLN A 31 -3.35 6.57 -1.37
CA GLN A 31 -2.24 6.70 -2.30
C GLN A 31 -2.18 8.13 -2.79
N THR A 32 -0.98 8.71 -2.81
CA THR A 32 -0.70 9.96 -3.53
C THR A 32 0.23 9.69 -4.70
N ASP A 33 0.04 10.40 -5.81
CA ASP A 33 0.94 10.33 -6.96
C ASP A 33 1.58 11.71 -7.30
N PRO A 34 2.62 11.77 -8.14
CA PRO A 34 3.33 13.00 -8.51
C PRO A 34 2.46 14.14 -9.04
N SER A 35 1.29 13.84 -9.63
CA SER A 35 0.35 14.86 -10.09
C SER A 35 -0.25 15.69 -8.94
N GLY A 36 -0.23 15.13 -7.72
CA GLY A 36 -0.89 15.68 -6.55
C GLY A 36 -2.31 15.15 -6.34
N THR A 37 -2.75 14.16 -7.12
CA THR A 37 -4.00 13.46 -6.88
C THR A 37 -3.83 12.45 -5.74
N TYR A 38 -4.93 12.18 -5.02
CA TYR A 38 -4.96 11.15 -4.00
C TYR A 38 -6.29 10.40 -4.00
N HIS A 39 -6.23 9.11 -3.65
CA HIS A 39 -7.41 8.24 -3.59
C HIS A 39 -7.33 7.31 -2.39
N ALA A 40 -8.49 6.96 -1.83
CA ALA A 40 -8.63 5.93 -0.81
C ALA A 40 -8.71 4.54 -1.47
N TRP A 41 -8.07 3.55 -0.85
CA TRP A 41 -8.00 2.18 -1.36
C TRP A 41 -8.31 1.18 -0.26
N LYS A 42 -8.85 0.02 -0.65
CA LYS A 42 -8.96 -1.15 0.25
C LYS A 42 -7.64 -1.94 0.28
N ALA A 43 -7.05 -2.15 -0.89
CA ALA A 43 -5.69 -2.65 -1.06
C ALA A 43 -5.08 -1.99 -2.31
N ASN A 44 -3.78 -1.76 -2.30
CA ASN A 44 -3.10 -1.13 -3.43
C ASN A 44 -1.62 -1.53 -3.49
N ALA A 45 -1.01 -1.36 -4.66
CA ALA A 45 0.42 -1.57 -4.89
C ALA A 45 0.97 -0.44 -5.77
N ILE A 46 2.22 -0.03 -5.50
CA ILE A 46 2.95 0.99 -6.28
C ILE A 46 4.34 0.46 -6.67
N GLY A 47 4.98 1.10 -7.65
CA GLY A 47 6.32 0.73 -8.10
C GLY A 47 6.35 -0.37 -9.16
N ARG A 48 7.50 -1.05 -9.29
CA ARG A 48 7.72 -2.06 -10.32
C ARG A 48 6.84 -3.28 -10.07
N GLY A 49 6.12 -3.73 -11.11
CA GLY A 49 5.23 -4.89 -11.01
C GLY A 49 3.88 -4.62 -10.34
N ALA A 50 3.59 -3.36 -9.96
CA ALA A 50 2.35 -2.99 -9.28
C ALA A 50 1.08 -3.42 -10.04
N LYS A 51 1.10 -3.42 -11.38
CA LYS A 51 -0.04 -3.88 -12.19
C LYS A 51 -0.40 -5.34 -11.87
N SER A 52 0.58 -6.24 -11.90
CA SER A 52 0.38 -7.66 -11.60
C SER A 52 -0.04 -7.89 -10.15
N VAL A 53 0.55 -7.15 -9.21
CA VAL A 53 0.17 -7.22 -7.79
C VAL A 53 -1.27 -6.74 -7.57
N ARG A 54 -1.70 -5.65 -8.23
CA ARG A 54 -3.11 -5.22 -8.15
C ARG A 54 -4.05 -6.25 -8.75
N GLU A 55 -3.73 -6.85 -9.89
CA GLU A 55 -4.55 -7.92 -10.49
C GLU A 55 -4.67 -9.14 -9.57
N PHE A 56 -3.61 -9.45 -8.81
CA PHE A 56 -3.65 -10.47 -7.77
C PHE A 56 -4.58 -10.06 -6.62
N LEU A 57 -4.44 -8.83 -6.10
CA LEU A 57 -5.25 -8.31 -5.00
C LEU A 57 -6.73 -8.21 -5.38
N GLU A 58 -7.05 -7.81 -6.61
CA GLU A 58 -8.43 -7.75 -7.13
C GLU A 58 -9.13 -9.12 -7.08
N LYS A 59 -8.38 -10.22 -7.17
CA LYS A 59 -8.92 -11.59 -7.13
C LYS A 59 -8.96 -12.21 -5.73
N HIS A 60 -8.05 -11.80 -4.84
CA HIS A 60 -7.81 -12.47 -3.56
C HIS A 60 -8.17 -11.63 -2.34
N TYR A 61 -8.46 -10.34 -2.52
CA TYR A 61 -8.99 -9.49 -1.45
C TYR A 61 -10.47 -9.80 -1.25
N THR A 62 -10.77 -10.66 -0.28
CA THR A 62 -12.12 -11.00 0.16
C THR A 62 -12.25 -10.77 1.67
N ASP A 63 -13.47 -10.73 2.18
CA ASP A 63 -13.72 -10.49 3.61
C ASP A 63 -13.11 -11.62 4.48
N GLU A 64 -13.08 -12.85 3.98
CA GLU A 64 -12.42 -13.99 4.65
C GLU A 64 -10.90 -13.88 4.63
N ALA A 65 -10.32 -13.30 3.58
CA ALA A 65 -8.88 -13.13 3.44
C ALA A 65 -8.31 -12.07 4.40
N ILE A 66 -9.16 -11.18 4.93
CA ILE A 66 -8.78 -10.10 5.85
C ILE A 66 -9.39 -10.25 7.25
N GLU A 67 -10.05 -11.37 7.53
CA GLU A 67 -10.78 -11.60 8.79
C GLU A 67 -9.86 -11.50 10.03
N THR A 68 -8.59 -11.90 9.87
CA THR A 68 -7.59 -11.86 10.95
C THR A 68 -6.32 -11.19 10.47
N ASP A 69 -5.55 -10.66 11.43
CA ASP A 69 -4.23 -10.09 11.18
C ASP A 69 -3.30 -11.04 10.43
N ASP A 70 -3.25 -12.31 10.85
CA ASP A 70 -2.37 -13.31 10.25
C ASP A 70 -2.76 -13.63 8.81
N LEU A 71 -4.05 -13.67 8.50
CA LEU A 71 -4.55 -13.86 7.13
C LEU A 71 -4.23 -12.64 6.26
N THR A 72 -4.42 -11.44 6.80
CA THR A 72 -4.09 -10.18 6.12
C THR A 72 -2.59 -10.11 5.79
N ILE A 73 -1.72 -10.44 6.76
CA ILE A 73 -0.27 -10.49 6.56
C ILE A 73 0.10 -11.54 5.52
N LYS A 74 -0.51 -12.73 5.58
CA LYS A 74 -0.29 -13.79 4.58
C LYS A 74 -0.71 -13.34 3.18
N LEU A 75 -1.82 -12.61 3.04
CA LEU A 75 -2.28 -12.07 1.76
C LEU A 75 -1.24 -11.11 1.17
N VAL A 76 -0.71 -10.19 1.98
CA VAL A 76 0.34 -9.25 1.56
C VAL A 76 1.60 -9.97 1.11
N ILE A 77 2.06 -10.97 1.88
CA ILE A 77 3.24 -11.76 1.52
C ILE A 77 3.02 -12.49 0.20
N LYS A 78 1.87 -13.14 0.00
CA LYS A 78 1.53 -13.80 -1.27
C LYS A 78 1.54 -12.81 -2.44
N ALA A 79 0.95 -11.64 -2.26
CA ALA A 79 0.90 -10.60 -3.28
C ALA A 79 2.31 -10.10 -3.67
N LEU A 80 3.23 -9.99 -2.71
CA LEU A 80 4.63 -9.63 -2.98
C LEU A 80 5.41 -10.76 -3.66
N LEU A 81 5.16 -12.02 -3.29
CA LEU A 81 5.84 -13.17 -3.90
C LEU A 81 5.53 -13.34 -5.39
N GLU A 82 4.42 -12.80 -5.90
CA GLU A 82 4.10 -12.77 -7.34
C GLU A 82 5.15 -12.02 -8.17
N VAL A 83 5.87 -11.06 -7.57
CA VAL A 83 6.85 -10.20 -8.27
C VAL A 83 8.29 -10.37 -7.78
N VAL A 84 8.50 -10.97 -6.61
CA VAL A 84 9.84 -11.15 -6.02
C VAL A 84 10.51 -12.41 -6.57
N GLN A 85 11.56 -12.23 -7.38
CA GLN A 85 12.27 -13.32 -8.07
C GLN A 85 13.14 -14.21 -7.16
N SER A 86 13.51 -13.74 -5.96
CA SER A 86 14.49 -14.42 -5.08
C SER A 86 13.89 -15.03 -3.80
N GLY A 87 12.56 -15.16 -3.74
CA GLY A 87 11.85 -15.64 -2.54
C GLY A 87 11.80 -14.63 -1.39
N GLY A 88 11.39 -15.08 -0.20
CA GLY A 88 11.04 -14.21 0.94
C GLY A 88 12.17 -13.40 1.58
N LYS A 89 13.42 -13.54 1.14
CA LYS A 89 14.58 -12.84 1.74
C LYS A 89 14.62 -11.34 1.45
N ASN A 90 13.92 -10.88 0.41
CA ASN A 90 13.89 -9.48 0.00
C ASN A 90 12.53 -8.82 0.29
N ILE A 91 11.78 -9.35 1.25
CA ILE A 91 10.50 -8.80 1.69
C ILE A 91 10.69 -8.17 3.06
N GLU A 92 10.43 -6.87 3.15
CA GLU A 92 10.28 -6.15 4.41
C GLU A 92 8.79 -5.91 4.65
N LEU A 93 8.34 -6.12 5.88
CA LEU A 93 6.94 -6.00 6.24
C LEU A 93 6.84 -5.28 7.58
N ALA A 94 5.93 -4.32 7.65
CA ALA A 94 5.59 -3.59 8.87
C ALA A 94 4.08 -3.67 9.10
N VAL A 95 3.68 -3.79 10.35
CA VAL A 95 2.28 -3.93 10.78
C VAL A 95 1.94 -2.82 11.76
N MET A 96 0.91 -2.04 11.40
CA MET A 96 0.32 -1.05 12.29
C MET A 96 -1.01 -1.59 12.81
N ARG A 97 -1.15 -1.67 14.13
CA ARG A 97 -2.42 -2.01 14.81
C ARG A 97 -2.94 -0.79 15.54
N ARG A 98 -4.25 -0.75 15.76
CA ARG A 98 -4.88 0.33 16.54
C ARG A 98 -4.23 0.44 17.92
N ASP A 99 -3.90 1.66 18.32
CA ASP A 99 -3.32 2.01 19.62
C ASP A 99 -2.01 1.28 19.96
N GLN A 100 -1.30 0.75 18.96
CA GLN A 100 -0.02 0.08 19.11
C GLN A 100 1.06 0.76 18.29
N PRO A 101 2.31 0.77 18.76
CA PRO A 101 3.43 1.25 17.95
C PRO A 101 3.62 0.36 16.71
N LEU A 102 4.12 0.96 15.64
CA LEU A 102 4.50 0.26 14.42
C LEU A 102 5.53 -0.84 14.74
N LYS A 103 5.31 -2.04 14.20
CA LYS A 103 6.19 -3.20 14.35
C LYS A 103 6.63 -3.71 13.00
#